data_AF-A0A959E7L1-F1
#
_entry.id   AF-A0A959E7L1-F1
#
_cell.length_a   1.000
_cell.length_b   1.000
_cell.length_c   1.000
_cell.angle_alpha   90.00
_cell.angle_beta   90.00
_cell.angle_gamma   90.00
#
_symmetry.space_group_name_H-M   'P 1'
#
loop_
_entity.id
_entity.type
_entity.pdbx_description
1 polymer ?
#
loop_
_entity_poly.entity_id
_entity_poly.type
_entity_poly.pdbx_seq_one_letter_code
_entity_poly.pdbx_strand_id
1 'polypeptide(L)'
;MDAVKHFNPNFVGQLMDYLAGQGISPQLVVGEYFDSNPATLTNWIGSVYSNMNSASVNIRAFDFALRQALKNACDQYHYSFNFDTRDIFQSGIVDGAGGSGLNAITFINNHDFRDSDQPVLEDPILAYAYILTNNKVGLPCVFYPEYFGIAPDNYPVVNLKSRIDSLIQIHKNNIYLAPQVEYLNRHSTSRQSNYISGSADKALIYQISGGISNKDVLVAINFGNTTLKVDHELNTADAPVGTQFNRIMGSSPFSYGVVSASSGGVPNSMYIQLPPRSFSVWLAGGLVLPLELTRFEAVNTAKSVRLNWETQAENQVLEYILERSESGNAFAPIAAVPAKNSPSAAYDYTDPWVASQGIRYYRLRMVDMDGQVEYSPVRTVVREATLENRIRLFPNPAEKEISISWDIPQFTRLQVFSVLGQPVLDMDVTGGLTQEISLTGIQPGVYYAILSDASGAREILRFVRK
;
A
#
# COMPACT_ATOMS: atom_id res chain seq x y z
N MET A 1 12.53 7.41 34.41
CA MET A 1 12.51 8.06 35.72
C MET A 1 11.32 8.99 35.70
N ASP A 2 10.30 8.61 36.46
CA ASP A 2 9.03 9.32 36.57
C ASP A 2 9.22 10.68 37.27
N ALA A 3 8.44 11.68 36.87
CA ALA A 3 8.27 12.91 37.65
C ALA A 3 9.58 13.62 38.06
N VAL A 4 10.63 13.60 37.21
CA VAL A 4 11.98 14.11 37.55
C VAL A 4 12.04 15.61 37.83
N LYS A 5 10.97 16.35 37.47
CA LYS A 5 10.79 17.77 37.80
C LYS A 5 10.63 18.01 39.31
N HIS A 6 10.26 16.98 40.08
CA HIS A 6 9.90 17.10 41.49
C HIS A 6 11.00 16.69 42.48
N PHE A 7 12.20 16.31 41.99
CA PHE A 7 13.35 16.06 42.84
C PHE A 7 14.64 16.63 42.26
N ASN A 8 15.62 16.84 43.13
CA ASN A 8 16.86 17.52 42.78
C ASN A 8 17.64 16.71 41.72
N PRO A 9 18.09 17.30 40.59
CA PRO A 9 18.88 16.60 39.58
C PRO A 9 20.15 15.94 40.12
N ASN A 10 20.71 16.45 41.22
CA ASN A 10 21.87 15.86 41.89
C ASN A 10 21.60 14.41 42.32
N PHE A 11 20.36 14.09 42.73
CA PHE A 11 19.97 12.72 43.09
C PHE A 11 20.13 11.77 41.90
N VAL A 12 19.76 12.21 40.69
CA VAL A 12 19.90 11.38 39.49
C VAL A 12 21.36 11.12 39.19
N GLY A 13 22.21 12.16 39.24
CA GLY A 13 23.65 12.02 39.00
C GLY A 13 24.31 11.07 40.00
N GLN A 14 24.03 11.26 41.29
CA GLN A 14 24.51 10.38 42.36
C GLN A 14 23.99 8.96 42.24
N LEU A 15 22.74 8.75 41.82
CA LEU A 15 22.18 7.43 41.58
C LEU A 15 22.94 6.73 40.44
N MET A 16 23.28 7.43 39.36
CA MET A 16 24.06 6.85 38.26
C MET A 16 25.46 6.44 38.72
N ASP A 17 26.13 7.30 39.49
CA ASP A 17 27.44 6.97 40.07
C ASP A 17 27.37 5.80 41.04
N TYR A 18 26.33 5.75 41.88
CA TYR A 18 26.10 4.63 42.79
C TYR A 18 25.95 3.31 42.01
N LEU A 19 25.11 3.29 40.97
CA LEU A 19 24.93 2.11 40.12
C LEU A 19 26.25 1.70 39.46
N ALA A 20 27.01 2.66 38.91
CA ALA A 20 28.31 2.40 38.32
C ALA A 20 29.29 1.78 39.33
N GLY A 21 29.30 2.27 40.57
CA GLY A 21 30.09 1.69 41.67
C GLY A 21 29.66 0.27 42.08
N GLN A 22 28.43 -0.13 41.79
CA GLN A 22 27.94 -1.51 41.92
C GLN A 22 28.20 -2.37 40.67
N GLY A 23 28.91 -1.85 39.67
CA GLY A 23 29.13 -2.53 38.38
C GLY A 23 27.89 -2.57 37.49
N ILE A 24 26.89 -1.71 37.74
CA ILE A 24 25.64 -1.63 36.98
C ILE A 24 25.70 -0.41 36.06
N SER A 25 25.58 -0.64 34.75
CA SER A 25 25.50 0.43 33.75
C SER A 25 24.20 0.32 32.95
N PRO A 26 23.17 1.12 33.26
CA PRO A 26 21.93 1.12 32.50
C PRO A 26 22.18 1.44 31.02
N GLN A 27 21.55 0.70 30.11
CA GLN A 27 21.66 0.97 28.67
C GLN A 27 20.86 2.21 28.23
N LEU A 28 19.83 2.57 29.01
CA LEU A 28 18.95 3.69 28.71
C LEU A 28 18.44 4.32 30.02
N VAL A 29 18.62 5.63 30.16
CA VAL A 29 18.10 6.43 31.27
C VAL A 29 17.34 7.61 30.68
N VAL A 30 16.03 7.67 30.97
CA VAL A 30 15.15 8.73 30.47
C VAL A 30 14.42 9.37 31.64
N GLY A 31 14.52 10.68 31.77
CA GLY A 31 13.72 11.48 32.67
C GLY A 31 12.43 11.96 32.02
N GLU A 32 11.33 11.82 32.73
CA GLU A 32 10.06 12.47 32.40
C GLU A 32 9.98 13.83 33.10
N TYR A 33 10.54 14.85 32.45
CA TYR A 33 10.47 16.23 32.92
C TYR A 33 9.35 16.92 32.14
N PHE A 34 8.14 16.96 32.69
CA PHE A 34 6.98 17.55 32.00
C PHE A 34 7.10 19.08 31.91
N ASP A 35 7.65 19.56 30.80
CA ASP A 35 7.80 20.98 30.47
C ASP A 35 8.03 21.18 28.96
N SER A 36 7.29 22.11 28.34
CA SER A 36 7.42 22.39 26.91
C SER A 36 8.53 23.41 26.59
N ASN A 37 9.28 23.90 27.58
CA ASN A 37 10.41 24.79 27.36
C ASN A 37 11.70 23.97 27.11
N PRO A 38 12.29 24.02 25.90
CA PRO A 38 13.43 23.19 25.56
C PRO A 38 14.68 23.53 26.38
N ALA A 39 14.87 24.79 26.79
CA ALA A 39 15.97 25.20 27.65
C ALA A 39 15.85 24.61 29.07
N THR A 40 14.62 24.45 29.56
CA THR A 40 14.39 23.80 30.87
C THR A 40 14.78 22.33 30.82
N LEU A 41 14.44 21.63 29.72
CA LEU A 41 14.80 20.23 29.51
C LEU A 41 16.33 20.04 29.39
N THR A 42 17.02 20.88 28.59
CA THR A 42 18.48 20.81 28.45
C THR A 42 19.21 21.19 29.74
N ASN A 43 18.71 22.18 30.48
CA ASN A 43 19.27 22.56 31.79
C ASN A 43 19.17 21.42 32.81
N TRP A 44 18.05 20.68 32.82
CA TRP A 44 17.91 19.51 33.68
C TRP A 44 18.94 18.43 33.32
N ILE A 45 19.08 18.09 32.03
CA ILE A 45 20.08 17.12 31.54
C ILE A 45 21.49 17.55 31.96
N GLY A 46 21.87 18.81 31.72
CA GLY A 46 23.17 19.35 32.08
C GLY A 46 23.43 19.33 33.60
N SER A 47 22.39 19.57 34.40
CA SER A 47 22.46 19.50 35.87
C SER A 47 22.65 18.06 36.37
N VAL A 48 22.09 17.06 35.69
CA VAL A 48 22.36 15.66 36.02
C VAL A 48 23.83 15.32 35.70
N TYR A 49 24.31 15.68 34.52
CA TYR A 49 25.70 15.44 34.12
C TYR A 49 26.72 16.11 35.03
N SER A 50 26.46 17.34 35.51
CA SER A 50 27.36 18.03 36.44
C SER A 50 27.47 17.37 37.81
N ASN A 51 26.57 16.43 38.12
CA ASN A 51 26.55 15.64 39.34
C ASN A 51 26.91 14.16 39.12
N MET A 52 27.37 13.78 37.92
CA MET A 52 27.94 12.47 37.61
C MET A 52 29.47 12.58 37.60
N ASN A 53 30.16 11.63 38.21
CA ASN A 53 31.63 11.61 38.32
C ASN A 53 32.26 10.42 37.60
N SER A 54 31.63 9.26 37.68
CA SER A 54 32.20 7.96 37.28
C SER A 54 31.31 7.17 36.32
N ALA A 55 30.00 7.44 36.31
CA ALA A 55 29.07 6.77 35.43
C ALA A 55 29.23 7.21 33.97
N SER A 56 29.33 6.23 33.05
CA SER A 56 29.39 6.45 31.60
C SER A 56 28.05 6.05 30.96
N VAL A 57 27.01 6.83 31.23
CA VAL A 57 25.66 6.61 30.70
C VAL A 57 25.09 7.88 30.09
N ASN A 58 24.32 7.74 29.01
CA ASN A 58 23.64 8.86 28.38
C ASN A 58 22.35 9.18 29.13
N ILE A 59 22.26 10.40 29.67
CA ILE A 59 21.04 10.92 30.28
C ILE A 59 20.17 11.49 29.19
N ARG A 60 18.92 11.05 29.16
CA ARG A 60 17.92 11.53 28.21
C ARG A 60 16.72 12.13 28.91
N ALA A 61 15.99 12.98 28.21
CA ALA A 61 14.66 13.44 28.61
C ALA A 61 13.66 13.23 27.47
N PHE A 62 12.38 13.03 27.83
CA PHE A 62 11.30 13.13 26.85
C PHE A 62 11.21 14.57 26.31
N ASP A 63 11.17 14.71 24.99
CA ASP A 63 11.15 16.00 24.32
C ASP A 63 9.72 16.57 24.21
N PHE A 64 9.20 17.02 25.35
CA PHE A 64 7.88 17.66 25.44
C PHE A 64 7.80 18.95 24.62
N ALA A 65 8.93 19.63 24.39
CA ALA A 65 8.99 20.85 23.60
C ALA A 65 8.75 20.57 22.11
N LEU A 66 9.47 19.59 21.52
CA LEU A 66 9.22 19.17 20.13
C LEU A 66 7.80 18.59 19.98
N ARG A 67 7.39 17.77 20.95
CA ARG A 67 6.05 17.18 20.97
C ARG A 67 4.96 18.26 20.94
N GLN A 68 5.11 19.35 21.68
CA GLN A 68 4.13 20.44 21.68
C GLN A 68 4.04 21.15 20.32
N ALA A 69 5.16 21.38 19.65
CA ALA A 69 5.17 21.94 18.30
C ALA A 69 4.47 21.01 17.28
N LEU A 70 4.74 19.70 17.37
CA LEU A 70 4.08 18.69 16.54
C LEU A 70 2.57 18.60 16.81
N LYS A 71 2.15 18.68 18.08
CA LYS A 71 0.73 18.77 18.44
C LYS A 71 0.07 19.99 17.81
N ASN A 72 0.69 21.16 17.92
CA ASN A 72 0.15 22.39 17.36
C ASN A 72 0.00 22.28 15.83
N ALA A 73 0.99 21.72 15.13
CA ALA A 73 0.92 21.48 13.69
C ALA A 73 -0.20 20.49 13.29
N CYS A 74 -0.39 19.44 14.09
CA CYS A 74 -1.41 18.44 13.84
C CYS A 74 -2.82 18.99 14.10
N ASP A 75 -3.06 19.60 15.26
CA ASP A 75 -4.41 19.88 15.76
C ASP A 75 -4.89 21.31 15.47
N GLN A 76 -3.99 22.27 15.22
CA GLN A 76 -4.39 23.68 15.07
C GLN A 76 -4.68 24.12 13.64
N TYR A 77 -4.57 23.23 12.65
CA TYR A 77 -4.66 23.54 11.21
C TYR A 77 -5.95 24.26 10.76
N HIS A 78 -7.01 24.19 11.56
CA HIS A 78 -8.32 24.81 11.31
C HIS A 78 -8.51 26.22 11.90
N TYR A 79 -7.62 26.70 12.78
CA TYR A 79 -7.86 27.96 13.51
C TYR A 79 -7.42 29.20 12.73
N SER A 80 -8.08 30.33 13.00
CA SER A 80 -7.82 31.63 12.36
C SER A 80 -6.41 32.20 12.61
N PHE A 81 -5.80 31.84 13.75
CA PHE A 81 -4.38 32.09 14.05
C PHE A 81 -3.68 30.75 14.12
N ASN A 82 -3.00 30.44 13.04
CA ASN A 82 -2.72 29.08 12.63
C ASN A 82 -1.22 28.82 12.88
N PHE A 83 -0.85 27.76 13.62
CA PHE A 83 0.57 27.47 13.93
C PHE A 83 1.41 27.37 12.64
N ASP A 84 2.55 28.07 12.60
CA ASP A 84 3.50 27.96 11.50
C ASP A 84 4.33 26.70 11.69
N THR A 85 4.04 25.69 10.87
CA THR A 85 4.65 24.37 11.01
C THR A 85 6.17 24.41 10.91
N ARG A 86 6.77 25.40 10.24
CA ARG A 86 8.23 25.55 10.13
C ARG A 86 8.90 25.79 11.48
N ASP A 87 8.15 26.23 12.50
CA ASP A 87 8.66 26.36 13.87
C ASP A 87 9.08 25.01 14.48
N ILE A 88 8.62 23.87 13.92
CA ILE A 88 9.10 22.54 14.30
C ILE A 88 10.61 22.39 14.09
N PHE A 89 11.17 22.98 13.02
CA PHE A 89 12.60 22.91 12.71
C PHE A 89 13.52 23.67 13.68
N GLN A 90 12.94 24.41 14.63
CA GLN A 90 13.64 25.15 15.68
C GLN A 90 13.05 24.83 17.06
N SER A 91 12.36 23.69 17.18
CA SER A 91 11.72 23.24 18.41
C SER A 91 12.51 22.10 19.05
N GLY A 92 12.19 21.81 20.31
CA GLY A 92 12.74 20.66 21.01
C GLY A 92 14.12 20.85 21.63
N ILE A 93 14.60 19.79 22.26
CA ILE A 93 15.90 19.73 22.94
C ILE A 93 17.04 20.04 21.95
N VAL A 94 16.96 19.48 20.74
CA VAL A 94 18.02 19.57 19.74
C VAL A 94 18.03 20.92 19.05
N ASP A 95 17.01 21.20 18.23
CA ASP A 95 17.02 22.39 17.37
C ASP A 95 16.57 23.66 18.12
N GLY A 96 15.79 23.53 19.19
CA GLY A 96 15.31 24.68 19.98
C GLY A 96 16.20 25.11 21.14
N ALA A 97 17.09 24.24 21.63
CA ALA A 97 17.98 24.55 22.74
C ALA A 97 19.45 24.13 22.52
N GLY A 98 19.82 23.69 21.31
CA GLY A 98 21.19 23.30 20.98
C GLY A 98 21.69 22.04 21.70
N GLY A 99 20.77 21.22 22.22
CA GLY A 99 21.09 19.94 22.85
C GLY A 99 21.48 18.87 21.83
N SER A 100 21.92 17.71 22.31
CA SER A 100 22.23 16.56 21.45
C SER A 100 21.02 15.67 21.27
N GLY A 101 20.82 15.12 20.07
CA GLY A 101 19.84 14.04 19.83
C GLY A 101 20.14 12.77 20.65
N LEU A 102 21.35 12.62 21.17
CA LEU A 102 21.68 11.56 22.13
C LEU A 102 21.03 11.77 23.51
N ASN A 103 20.54 12.97 23.81
CA ASN A 103 19.85 13.31 25.05
C ASN A 103 18.32 13.43 24.90
N ALA A 104 17.78 13.28 23.68
CA ALA A 104 16.35 13.43 23.42
C ALA A 104 15.68 12.06 23.19
N ILE A 105 14.51 11.88 23.80
CA ILE A 105 13.50 10.88 23.40
C ILE A 105 12.32 11.63 22.78
N THR A 106 12.11 11.47 21.48
CA THR A 106 10.99 12.10 20.78
C THR A 106 9.77 11.17 20.80
N PHE A 107 8.57 11.74 20.93
CA PHE A 107 7.34 10.97 21.06
C PHE A 107 6.14 11.84 20.66
N ILE A 108 4.99 11.21 20.41
CA ILE A 108 3.77 11.91 19.97
C ILE A 108 2.76 11.98 21.12
N ASN A 109 2.37 10.81 21.63
CA ASN A 109 1.48 10.65 22.77
C ASN A 109 2.08 9.70 23.82
N ASN A 110 1.55 9.78 25.04
CA ASN A 110 1.87 8.87 26.13
C ASN A 110 0.61 8.67 27.01
N HIS A 111 0.77 7.95 28.13
CA HIS A 111 -0.31 7.57 29.03
C HIS A 111 -0.73 8.67 30.03
N ASP A 112 -0.04 9.82 30.03
CA ASP A 112 -0.30 10.92 30.97
C ASP A 112 -1.27 11.97 30.41
N PHE A 113 -1.49 11.97 29.10
CA PHE A 113 -2.42 12.87 28.41
C PHE A 113 -3.87 12.41 28.59
N ARG A 114 -4.39 12.57 29.80
CA ARG A 114 -5.71 12.07 30.23
C ARG A 114 -6.84 13.02 29.93
N ASP A 115 -6.58 14.32 29.74
CA ASP A 115 -7.61 15.28 29.35
C ASP A 115 -7.74 15.33 27.82
N SER A 116 -8.96 15.55 27.32
CA SER A 116 -9.28 15.43 25.88
C SER A 116 -8.49 16.38 24.97
N ASP A 117 -7.95 17.47 25.50
CA ASP A 117 -7.19 18.46 24.75
C ASP A 117 -5.66 18.23 24.79
N GLN A 118 -5.19 17.33 25.67
CA GLN A 118 -3.78 17.06 25.87
C GLN A 118 -3.12 16.23 24.77
N PRO A 119 -3.70 15.12 24.25
CA PRO A 119 -3.05 14.29 23.24
C PRO A 119 -3.05 14.96 21.84
N VAL A 120 -2.25 14.43 20.91
CA VAL A 120 -2.28 14.78 19.48
C VAL A 120 -3.43 14.04 18.81
N LEU A 121 -4.53 14.73 18.52
CA LEU A 121 -5.78 14.12 18.10
C LEU A 121 -5.83 13.88 16.59
N GLU A 122 -5.32 14.82 15.80
CA GLU A 122 -5.55 14.87 14.36
C GLU A 122 -4.33 14.35 13.59
N ASP A 123 -4.49 13.21 12.90
CA ASP A 123 -3.46 12.53 12.11
C ASP A 123 -2.07 12.45 12.80
N PRO A 124 -1.96 11.82 13.99
CA PRO A 124 -0.68 11.64 14.70
C PRO A 124 0.45 11.05 13.84
N ILE A 125 0.09 10.33 12.78
CA ILE A 125 1.03 9.78 11.81
C ILE A 125 1.85 10.84 11.07
N LEU A 126 1.37 12.08 10.92
CA LEU A 126 2.16 13.18 10.35
C LEU A 126 3.34 13.54 11.26
N ALA A 127 3.10 13.52 12.58
CA ALA A 127 4.15 13.74 13.56
C ALA A 127 5.12 12.56 13.66
N TYR A 128 4.60 11.32 13.56
CA TYR A 128 5.45 10.12 13.44
C TYR A 128 6.34 10.15 12.20
N ALA A 129 5.81 10.60 11.05
CA ALA A 129 6.62 10.77 9.85
C ALA A 129 7.84 11.64 10.15
N TYR A 130 7.65 12.79 10.81
CA TYR A 130 8.77 13.65 11.20
C TYR A 130 9.78 12.96 12.12
N ILE A 131 9.36 12.41 13.27
CA ILE A 131 10.30 11.86 14.25
C ILE A 131 10.96 10.55 13.76
N LEU A 132 10.32 9.77 12.88
CA LEU A 132 10.88 8.52 12.37
C LEU A 132 11.76 8.73 11.14
N THR A 133 11.58 9.80 10.34
CA THR A 133 12.48 10.08 9.20
C THR A 133 13.53 11.15 9.47
N ASN A 134 13.48 11.85 10.61
CA ASN A 134 14.54 12.76 11.03
C ASN A 134 15.42 12.11 12.11
N ASN A 135 16.61 11.62 11.73
CA ASN A 135 17.52 10.94 12.65
C ASN A 135 18.34 11.90 13.56
N LYS A 136 18.12 13.21 13.47
CA LYS A 136 18.85 14.21 14.27
C LYS A 136 18.10 14.67 15.52
N VAL A 137 16.78 14.55 15.53
CA VAL A 137 15.95 15.12 16.60
C VAL A 137 15.88 14.27 17.88
N GLY A 138 16.34 13.03 17.85
CA GLY A 138 16.41 12.17 19.03
C GLY A 138 16.12 10.71 18.73
N LEU A 139 15.97 9.91 19.79
CA LEU A 139 15.52 8.53 19.70
C LEU A 139 13.97 8.49 19.74
N PRO A 140 13.29 8.02 18.67
CA PRO A 140 11.83 7.99 18.64
C PRO A 140 11.24 6.92 19.56
N CYS A 141 10.17 7.27 20.27
CA CYS A 141 9.37 6.39 21.11
C CYS A 141 7.95 6.29 20.53
N VAL A 142 7.55 5.07 20.17
CA VAL A 142 6.22 4.76 19.63
C VAL A 142 5.27 4.45 20.77
N PHE A 143 4.09 5.07 20.74
CA PHE A 143 3.06 4.84 21.75
C PHE A 143 2.25 3.59 21.43
N TYR A 144 2.19 2.68 22.40
CA TYR A 144 1.59 1.35 22.25
C TYR A 144 0.12 1.37 21.77
N PRO A 145 -0.78 2.21 22.33
CA PRO A 145 -2.17 2.26 21.87
C PRO A 145 -2.35 2.68 20.41
N GLU A 146 -1.58 3.67 19.92
CA GLU A 146 -1.61 4.10 18.52
C GLU A 146 -1.03 3.04 17.58
N TYR A 147 -0.02 2.30 18.05
CA TYR A 147 0.58 1.23 17.25
C TYR A 147 -0.38 0.05 17.10
N PHE A 148 -1.11 -0.35 18.15
CA PHE A 148 -2.00 -1.51 18.11
C PHE A 148 -3.48 -1.19 17.84
N GLY A 149 -3.87 0.08 17.75
CA GLY A 149 -5.29 0.45 17.62
C GLY A 149 -6.10 0.15 18.86
N ILE A 150 -5.52 0.33 20.03
CA ILE A 150 -6.20 0.14 21.31
C ILE A 150 -6.71 1.50 21.76
N ALA A 151 -7.99 1.59 22.13
CA ALA A 151 -8.60 2.83 22.61
C ALA A 151 -7.98 3.25 23.96
N PRO A 152 -7.26 4.37 24.04
CA PRO A 152 -6.99 5.04 25.31
C PRO A 152 -8.23 5.81 25.75
N ASP A 153 -8.30 6.14 27.05
CA ASP A 153 -9.26 7.14 27.52
C ASP A 153 -8.98 8.48 26.82
N ASN A 154 -10.03 9.14 26.31
CA ASN A 154 -9.99 10.49 25.72
C ASN A 154 -9.14 10.65 24.44
N TYR A 155 -9.05 9.59 23.62
CA TYR A 155 -8.26 9.58 22.39
C TYR A 155 -8.91 8.80 21.24
N PRO A 156 -8.80 9.24 19.96
CA PRO A 156 -9.33 8.49 18.82
C PRO A 156 -8.60 7.17 18.60
N VAL A 157 -9.35 6.08 18.38
CA VAL A 157 -8.77 4.77 18.08
C VAL A 157 -8.14 4.79 16.69
N VAL A 158 -6.81 4.82 16.62
CA VAL A 158 -6.04 4.75 15.38
C VAL A 158 -5.14 3.53 15.39
N ASN A 159 -5.17 2.73 14.32
CA ASN A 159 -4.23 1.63 14.13
C ASN A 159 -3.18 2.07 13.12
N LEU A 160 -1.99 2.40 13.63
CA LEU A 160 -0.88 2.91 12.83
C LEU A 160 0.21 1.87 12.57
N LYS A 161 -0.01 0.60 12.96
CA LYS A 161 1.01 -0.45 12.93
C LYS A 161 1.79 -0.48 11.61
N SER A 162 1.08 -0.67 10.49
CA SER A 162 1.71 -0.83 9.18
C SER A 162 2.48 0.41 8.76
N ARG A 163 1.92 1.61 8.99
CA ARG A 163 2.55 2.88 8.62
C ARG A 163 3.79 3.16 9.46
N ILE A 164 3.74 2.88 10.77
CA ILE A 164 4.90 3.01 11.66
C ILE A 164 5.97 1.98 11.30
N ASP A 165 5.60 0.74 10.99
CA ASP A 165 6.54 -0.28 10.54
C ASP A 165 7.26 0.16 9.25
N SER A 166 6.53 0.68 8.25
CA SER A 166 7.13 1.21 7.03
C SER A 166 8.11 2.36 7.31
N LEU A 167 7.74 3.32 8.18
CA LEU A 167 8.64 4.40 8.58
C LEU A 167 9.90 3.89 9.28
N ILE A 168 9.78 2.89 10.17
CA ILE A 168 10.92 2.25 10.84
C ILE A 168 11.82 1.54 9.82
N GLN A 169 11.25 0.83 8.84
CA GLN A 169 12.03 0.17 7.78
C GLN A 169 12.76 1.20 6.91
N ILE A 170 12.09 2.29 6.52
CA ILE A 170 12.71 3.39 5.77
C ILE A 170 13.87 3.97 6.56
N HIS A 171 13.67 4.22 7.86
CA HIS A 171 14.73 4.71 8.73
C HIS A 171 15.93 3.76 8.73
N LYS A 172 15.70 2.49 9.06
CA LYS A 172 16.73 1.47 9.16
C LYS A 172 17.53 1.30 7.87
N ASN A 173 16.86 1.32 6.73
CA ASN A 173 17.46 0.97 5.45
C ASN A 173 18.08 2.15 4.71
N ASN A 174 17.70 3.39 5.04
CA ASN A 174 18.12 4.57 4.26
C ASN A 174 18.65 5.73 5.11
N ILE A 175 18.08 5.96 6.29
CA ILE A 175 18.31 7.19 7.09
C ILE A 175 19.30 6.94 8.24
N TYR A 176 19.36 5.71 8.73
CA TYR A 176 20.24 5.34 9.83
C TYR A 176 21.69 5.78 9.54
N LEU A 177 22.33 6.40 10.55
CA LEU A 177 23.66 7.02 10.49
C LEU A 177 23.82 8.22 9.54
N ALA A 178 22.75 8.73 8.92
CA ALA A 178 22.87 9.91 8.06
C ALA A 178 23.52 11.09 8.82
N PRO A 179 24.62 11.66 8.31
CA PRO A 179 25.33 12.75 8.96
C PRO A 179 24.59 14.08 8.84
N GLN A 180 23.74 14.26 7.82
CA GLN A 180 23.13 15.56 7.49
C GLN A 180 21.62 15.46 7.32
N VAL A 181 20.92 16.48 7.85
CA VAL A 181 19.52 16.78 7.54
C VAL A 181 19.44 18.26 7.21
N GLU A 182 18.92 18.60 6.04
CA GLU A 182 18.69 19.97 5.61
C GLU A 182 17.20 20.27 5.60
N TYR A 183 16.78 21.24 6.42
CA TYR A 183 15.41 21.73 6.47
C TYR A 183 15.17 22.74 5.34
N LEU A 184 14.70 22.24 4.19
CA LEU A 184 14.68 22.98 2.93
C LEU A 184 13.75 24.20 2.97
N ASN A 185 12.58 24.09 3.63
CA ASN A 185 11.61 25.19 3.73
C ASN A 185 11.59 25.90 5.09
N ARG A 186 12.64 25.77 5.92
CA ARG A 186 12.73 26.47 7.21
C ARG A 186 12.65 27.99 7.06
N HIS A 187 12.38 28.70 8.15
CA HIS A 187 12.47 30.15 8.18
C HIS A 187 13.83 30.64 7.69
N SER A 188 13.83 31.69 6.87
CA SER A 188 15.04 32.30 6.32
C SER A 188 15.96 31.32 5.55
N THR A 189 15.41 30.22 5.02
CA THR A 189 16.11 29.35 4.06
C THR A 189 16.54 30.14 2.82
N SER A 190 17.69 29.78 2.25
CA SER A 190 18.11 30.29 0.93
C SER A 190 17.48 29.52 -0.23
N ARG A 191 16.84 28.38 0.05
CA ARG A 191 16.18 27.55 -0.95
C ARG A 191 14.93 28.25 -1.48
N GLN A 192 14.78 28.24 -2.79
CA GLN A 192 13.64 28.86 -3.46
C GLN A 192 12.45 27.91 -3.52
N SER A 193 11.24 28.47 -3.55
CA SER A 193 10.01 27.72 -3.75
C SER A 193 8.99 28.53 -4.53
N ASN A 194 8.19 27.84 -5.34
CA ASN A 194 7.01 28.39 -5.99
C ASN A 194 5.79 27.59 -5.56
N TYR A 195 5.04 28.11 -4.59
CA TYR A 195 3.82 27.49 -4.10
C TYR A 195 2.66 27.79 -5.06
N ILE A 196 2.16 26.75 -5.72
CA ILE A 196 1.00 26.81 -6.63
C ILE A 196 -0.30 26.62 -5.82
N SER A 197 -0.26 25.79 -4.78
CA SER A 197 -1.35 25.59 -3.82
C SER A 197 -0.78 25.12 -2.47
N GLY A 198 -1.53 25.35 -1.39
CA GLY A 198 -0.98 25.25 -0.04
C GLY A 198 0.01 26.39 0.26
N SER A 199 0.73 26.29 1.37
CA SER A 199 1.63 27.35 1.82
C SER A 199 2.78 26.80 2.67
N ALA A 200 3.86 27.57 2.74
CA ALA A 200 5.08 27.18 3.45
C ALA A 200 4.86 26.96 4.95
N ASP A 201 3.97 27.74 5.57
CA ASP A 201 3.62 27.65 6.99
C ASP A 201 2.76 26.42 7.33
N LYS A 202 2.33 25.64 6.34
CA LYS A 202 1.55 24.41 6.51
C LYS A 202 2.26 23.14 6.03
N ALA A 203 3.54 23.25 5.70
CA ALA A 203 4.34 22.11 5.24
C ALA A 203 5.72 22.06 5.88
N LEU A 204 6.24 20.84 6.02
CA LEU A 204 7.66 20.58 6.26
C LEU A 204 8.25 19.90 5.04
N ILE A 205 9.36 20.41 4.53
CA ILE A 205 10.12 19.82 3.43
C ILE A 205 11.58 19.77 3.85
N TYR A 206 12.16 18.58 3.88
CA TYR A 206 13.54 18.37 4.31
C TYR A 206 14.19 17.18 3.62
N GLN A 207 15.52 17.26 3.52
CA GLN A 207 16.35 16.28 2.82
C GLN A 207 17.40 15.71 3.78
N ILE A 208 17.57 14.39 3.75
CA ILE A 208 18.56 13.66 4.53
C ILE A 208 19.58 13.07 3.55
N SER A 209 20.88 13.24 3.84
CA SER A 209 21.97 12.79 2.96
C SER A 209 22.99 11.97 3.72
N GLY A 210 23.64 11.04 3.02
CA GLY A 210 24.74 10.22 3.55
C GLY A 210 24.33 9.13 4.55
N GLY A 211 23.07 8.71 4.57
CA GLY A 211 22.62 7.57 5.37
C GLY A 211 23.19 6.23 4.89
N ILE A 212 22.79 5.13 5.54
CA ILE A 212 23.35 3.79 5.27
C ILE A 212 23.19 3.31 3.83
N SER A 213 22.18 3.79 3.09
CA SER A 213 22.02 3.48 1.66
C SER A 213 22.89 4.34 0.74
N ASN A 214 23.54 5.38 1.30
CA ASN A 214 24.25 6.44 0.58
C ASN A 214 23.40 7.11 -0.50
N LYS A 215 22.09 7.16 -0.28
CA LYS A 215 21.10 7.81 -1.14
C LYS A 215 20.39 8.89 -0.35
N ASP A 216 20.12 10.00 -1.03
CA ASP A 216 19.36 11.10 -0.43
C ASP A 216 17.90 10.69 -0.22
N VAL A 217 17.35 11.05 0.94
CA VAL A 217 15.95 10.87 1.27
C VAL A 217 15.30 12.25 1.33
N LEU A 218 14.25 12.45 0.54
CA LEU A 218 13.43 13.66 0.60
C LEU A 218 12.14 13.34 1.33
N VAL A 219 11.75 14.20 2.26
CA VAL A 219 10.49 14.07 3.00
C VAL A 219 9.70 15.36 2.86
N ALA A 220 8.41 15.24 2.54
CA ALA A 220 7.47 16.35 2.60
C ALA A 220 6.24 15.94 3.40
N ILE A 221 5.80 16.81 4.31
CA ILE A 221 4.64 16.61 5.18
C ILE A 221 3.73 17.83 5.01
N ASN A 222 2.48 17.62 4.61
CA ASN A 222 1.45 18.63 4.48
C ASN A 222 0.48 18.52 5.67
N PHE A 223 0.58 19.47 6.60
CA PHE A 223 -0.33 19.60 7.75
C PHE A 223 -1.58 20.40 7.39
N GLY A 224 -1.60 21.07 6.25
CA GLY A 224 -2.71 21.90 5.80
C GLY A 224 -3.95 21.11 5.38
N ASN A 225 -5.08 21.83 5.29
CA ASN A 225 -6.34 21.34 4.76
C ASN A 225 -6.48 21.51 3.23
N THR A 226 -5.44 22.02 2.57
CA THR A 226 -5.39 22.20 1.11
C THR A 226 -4.30 21.31 0.52
N THR A 227 -4.50 20.89 -0.74
CA THR A 227 -3.46 20.13 -1.47
C THR A 227 -2.23 21.00 -1.62
N LEU A 228 -1.10 20.56 -1.08
CA LEU A 228 0.18 21.19 -1.31
C LEU A 228 0.62 20.92 -2.75
N LYS A 229 0.95 21.97 -3.50
CA LYS A 229 1.57 21.92 -4.82
C LYS A 229 2.69 22.94 -4.85
N VAL A 230 3.93 22.48 -4.92
CA VAL A 230 5.09 23.36 -4.83
C VAL A 230 6.23 22.83 -5.69
N ASP A 231 6.84 23.71 -6.48
CA ASP A 231 8.19 23.48 -7.00
C ASP A 231 9.17 23.95 -5.92
N HIS A 232 9.97 23.04 -5.37
CA HIS A 232 10.89 23.36 -4.30
C HIS A 232 12.33 23.06 -4.72
N GLU A 233 13.23 24.01 -4.51
CA GLU A 233 14.67 23.83 -4.73
C GLU A 233 15.22 22.78 -3.75
N LEU A 234 15.96 21.81 -4.29
CA LEU A 234 16.59 20.76 -3.50
C LEU A 234 18.09 21.04 -3.30
N ASN A 235 18.71 20.31 -2.38
CA ASN A 235 20.16 20.24 -2.33
C ASN A 235 20.65 19.25 -3.39
N THR A 236 21.42 19.76 -4.36
CA THR A 236 21.89 18.97 -5.50
C THR A 236 23.34 18.50 -5.39
N ALA A 237 23.98 18.66 -4.21
CA ALA A 237 25.34 18.18 -3.99
C ALA A 237 25.46 16.67 -4.27
N ASP A 238 24.50 15.89 -3.76
CA ASP A 238 24.43 14.42 -3.94
C ASP A 238 23.25 13.98 -4.82
N ALA A 239 22.44 14.94 -5.30
CA ALA A 239 21.28 14.72 -6.15
C ALA A 239 21.22 15.75 -7.31
N PRO A 240 22.12 15.67 -8.29
CA PRO A 240 22.19 16.63 -9.40
C PRO A 240 20.91 16.64 -10.25
N VAL A 241 20.76 17.67 -11.10
CA VAL A 241 19.68 17.73 -12.10
C VAL A 241 19.61 16.44 -12.91
N GLY A 242 18.39 15.91 -13.09
CA GLY A 242 18.11 14.62 -13.70
C GLY A 242 17.97 13.47 -12.69
N THR A 243 18.36 13.68 -11.42
CA THR A 243 18.17 12.68 -10.37
C THR A 243 16.68 12.41 -10.16
N GLN A 244 16.31 11.14 -10.15
CA GLN A 244 14.96 10.68 -9.83
C GLN A 244 14.85 10.41 -8.34
N PHE A 245 13.79 10.91 -7.73
CA PHE A 245 13.37 10.64 -6.36
C PHE A 245 12.14 9.75 -6.41
N ASN A 246 12.30 8.47 -6.10
CA ASN A 246 11.22 7.48 -6.16
C ASN A 246 10.43 7.50 -4.86
N ARG A 247 9.11 7.60 -4.94
CA ARG A 247 8.22 7.56 -3.76
C ARG A 247 8.32 6.16 -3.17
N ILE A 248 8.82 6.07 -1.94
CA ILE A 248 8.92 4.81 -1.19
C ILE A 248 7.82 4.66 -0.14
N MET A 249 7.11 5.75 0.18
CA MET A 249 5.93 5.76 1.04
C MET A 249 5.14 7.05 0.86
N GLY A 250 3.81 6.97 1.01
CA GLY A 250 2.95 8.13 1.23
C GLY A 250 2.08 8.48 0.03
N SER A 251 1.45 9.66 0.12
CA SER A 251 0.25 9.98 -0.67
C SER A 251 0.46 10.90 -1.87
N SER A 252 1.71 11.20 -2.25
CA SER A 252 1.98 11.89 -3.51
C SER A 252 1.35 11.11 -4.67
N PRO A 253 0.63 11.75 -5.60
CA PRO A 253 0.03 11.04 -6.73
C PRO A 253 1.08 10.55 -7.75
N PHE A 254 2.32 11.05 -7.66
CA PHE A 254 3.42 10.62 -8.52
C PHE A 254 4.27 9.57 -7.82
N SER A 255 4.57 8.48 -8.54
CA SER A 255 5.48 7.42 -8.11
C SER A 255 6.94 7.89 -8.05
N TYR A 256 7.29 8.98 -8.73
CA TYR A 256 8.59 9.62 -8.62
C TYR A 256 8.51 11.11 -8.98
N GLY A 257 9.49 11.88 -8.54
CA GLY A 257 9.79 13.23 -9.04
C GLY A 257 11.20 13.27 -9.64
N VAL A 258 11.47 14.25 -10.51
CA VAL A 258 12.80 14.43 -11.11
C VAL A 258 13.31 15.82 -10.76
N VAL A 259 14.56 15.90 -10.31
CA VAL A 259 15.25 17.17 -10.11
C VAL A 259 15.43 17.85 -11.46
N SER A 260 14.73 18.95 -11.67
CA SER A 260 14.73 19.72 -12.90
C SER A 260 15.70 20.89 -12.80
N ALA A 261 16.30 21.29 -13.93
CA ALA A 261 17.14 22.48 -13.98
C ALA A 261 16.35 23.73 -13.58
N SER A 262 15.08 23.80 -13.99
CA SER A 262 14.11 24.80 -13.59
C SER A 262 12.71 24.22 -13.70
N SER A 263 11.91 24.33 -12.63
CA SER A 263 10.48 24.00 -12.61
C SER A 263 9.73 25.13 -11.91
N GLY A 264 8.65 25.63 -12.52
CA GLY A 264 7.92 26.78 -11.98
C GLY A 264 8.77 28.03 -11.75
N GLY A 265 9.90 28.18 -12.46
CA GLY A 265 10.87 29.26 -12.26
C GLY A 265 11.87 29.04 -11.11
N VAL A 266 11.77 27.92 -10.39
CA VAL A 266 12.65 27.55 -9.28
C VAL A 266 13.81 26.69 -9.81
N PRO A 267 15.07 27.05 -9.58
CA PRO A 267 16.22 26.26 -10.03
C PRO A 267 16.35 24.95 -9.25
N ASN A 268 17.00 23.95 -9.85
CA ASN A 268 17.40 22.71 -9.15
C ASN A 268 16.26 22.06 -8.34
N SER A 269 15.05 22.09 -8.89
CA SER A 269 13.82 21.89 -8.14
C SER A 269 13.11 20.60 -8.48
N MET A 270 12.29 20.13 -7.56
CA MET A 270 11.35 19.05 -7.79
C MET A 270 9.93 19.53 -7.51
N TYR A 271 8.99 19.16 -8.38
CA TYR A 271 7.57 19.37 -8.13
C TYR A 271 7.07 18.37 -7.08
N ILE A 272 6.50 18.90 -6.00
CA ILE A 272 5.91 18.14 -4.90
C ILE A 272 4.41 18.40 -4.88
N GLN A 273 3.62 17.33 -4.93
CA GLN A 273 2.18 17.39 -4.74
C GLN A 273 1.75 16.43 -3.63
N LEU A 274 1.06 16.94 -2.61
CA LEU A 274 0.54 16.14 -1.50
C LEU A 274 -0.92 16.51 -1.22
N PRO A 275 -1.83 15.53 -1.09
CA PRO A 275 -3.16 15.76 -0.54
C PRO A 275 -3.11 16.49 0.83
N PRO A 276 -4.22 17.13 1.26
CA PRO A 276 -4.35 17.61 2.63
C PRO A 276 -3.98 16.52 3.63
N ARG A 277 -3.39 16.91 4.77
CA ARG A 277 -3.17 16.00 5.90
C ARG A 277 -2.41 14.72 5.53
N SER A 278 -1.36 14.86 4.72
CA SER A 278 -0.62 13.72 4.19
C SER A 278 0.89 13.98 4.13
N PHE A 279 1.66 12.95 3.87
CA PHE A 279 3.11 13.07 3.66
C PHE A 279 3.57 12.14 2.54
N SER A 280 4.80 12.32 2.10
CA SER A 280 5.51 11.32 1.31
C SER A 280 7.00 11.35 1.60
N VAL A 281 7.61 10.19 1.40
CA VAL A 281 9.05 9.97 1.49
C VAL A 281 9.52 9.48 0.14
N TRP A 282 10.57 10.10 -0.38
CA TRP A 282 11.21 9.70 -1.62
C TRP A 282 12.67 9.35 -1.38
N LEU A 283 13.19 8.41 -2.16
CA LEU A 283 14.59 7.99 -2.16
C LEU A 283 15.22 8.34 -3.51
N ALA A 284 16.35 9.04 -3.47
CA ALA A 284 17.16 9.31 -4.63
C ALA A 284 17.69 8.01 -5.23
N GLY A 285 17.51 7.85 -6.54
CA GLY A 285 18.00 6.70 -7.28
C GLY A 285 17.44 6.65 -8.69
N GLY A 286 18.22 6.13 -9.64
CA GLY A 286 17.72 5.87 -10.99
C GLY A 286 16.54 4.89 -10.97
N LEU A 287 15.69 4.97 -12.01
CA LEU A 287 14.49 4.14 -12.27
C LEU A 287 14.30 3.01 -11.26
N VAL A 288 13.68 3.31 -10.11
CA VAL A 288 12.93 2.28 -9.42
C VAL A 288 11.63 2.28 -10.18
N LEU A 289 11.50 1.32 -11.10
CA LEU A 289 10.24 1.12 -11.79
C LEU A 289 9.18 1.03 -10.68
N PRO A 290 8.07 1.79 -10.78
CA PRO A 290 6.87 1.51 -9.99
C PRO A 290 6.63 0.01 -10.04
N LEU A 291 6.05 -0.60 -9.00
CA LEU A 291 5.64 -2.02 -9.06
C LEU A 291 5.01 -2.29 -10.44
N GLU A 292 5.74 -2.96 -11.32
CA GLU A 292 5.24 -3.26 -12.64
C GLU A 292 4.70 -4.67 -12.55
N LEU A 293 3.38 -4.77 -12.53
CA LEU A 293 2.71 -5.97 -12.98
C LEU A 293 3.08 -6.16 -14.45
N THR A 294 4.16 -6.90 -14.70
CA THR A 294 4.67 -7.12 -16.05
C THR A 294 3.75 -8.05 -16.82
N ARG A 295 3.03 -8.93 -16.11
CA ARG A 295 2.10 -9.87 -16.71
C ARG A 295 0.97 -10.22 -15.75
N PHE A 296 -0.24 -10.29 -16.29
CA PHE A 296 -1.37 -10.95 -15.67
C PHE A 296 -2.17 -11.65 -16.75
N GLU A 297 -2.43 -12.94 -16.56
CA GLU A 297 -3.18 -13.77 -17.49
C GLU A 297 -4.20 -14.62 -16.76
N ALA A 298 -5.32 -14.86 -17.43
CA ALA A 298 -6.34 -15.81 -17.03
C ALA A 298 -6.50 -16.83 -18.17
N VAL A 299 -6.16 -18.08 -17.91
CA VAL A 299 -6.14 -19.15 -18.91
C VAL A 299 -7.22 -20.17 -18.57
N ASN A 300 -8.14 -20.39 -19.51
CA ASN A 300 -9.13 -21.46 -19.40
C ASN A 300 -8.42 -22.82 -19.49
N THR A 301 -8.73 -23.72 -18.56
CA THR A 301 -8.35 -25.13 -18.64
C THR A 301 -9.59 -25.99 -18.84
N ALA A 302 -9.47 -27.31 -18.95
CA ALA A 302 -10.64 -28.19 -19.09
C ALA A 302 -11.64 -28.08 -17.92
N LYS A 303 -11.16 -27.80 -16.69
CA LYS A 303 -11.98 -27.85 -15.45
C LYS A 303 -11.82 -26.63 -14.53
N SER A 304 -11.06 -25.62 -14.92
CA SER A 304 -10.78 -24.45 -14.06
C SER A 304 -10.29 -23.27 -14.88
N VAL A 305 -10.05 -22.14 -14.23
CA VAL A 305 -9.28 -21.02 -14.79
C VAL A 305 -7.99 -20.87 -13.98
N ARG A 306 -6.85 -20.85 -14.67
CA ARG A 306 -5.56 -20.58 -14.06
C ARG A 306 -5.21 -19.10 -14.22
N LEU A 307 -5.01 -18.42 -13.11
CA LEU A 307 -4.54 -17.05 -13.02
C LEU A 307 -3.04 -17.07 -12.77
N ASN A 308 -2.26 -16.41 -13.63
CA ASN A 308 -0.82 -16.27 -13.44
C ASN A 308 -0.46 -14.80 -13.50
N TRP A 309 0.42 -14.35 -12.62
CA TRP A 309 0.99 -13.01 -12.70
C TRP A 309 2.45 -12.98 -12.33
N GLU A 310 3.13 -12.02 -12.94
CA GLU A 310 4.54 -11.74 -12.74
C GLU A 310 4.69 -10.26 -12.41
N THR A 311 5.60 -10.00 -11.49
CA THR A 311 5.89 -8.68 -10.96
C THR A 311 7.39 -8.44 -11.00
N GLN A 312 7.75 -7.17 -11.18
CA GLN A 312 9.11 -6.70 -10.99
C GLN A 312 9.14 -5.58 -9.96
N ALA A 313 10.27 -5.52 -9.24
CA ALA A 313 10.54 -4.52 -8.22
C ALA A 313 9.43 -4.39 -7.16
N GLU A 314 8.92 -5.51 -6.63
CA GLU A 314 7.97 -5.45 -5.52
C GLU A 314 8.64 -4.78 -4.32
N ASN A 315 8.13 -3.62 -3.94
CA ASN A 315 8.59 -2.87 -2.79
C ASN A 315 7.39 -2.28 -2.07
N GLN A 316 7.22 -2.64 -0.79
CA GLN A 316 6.09 -2.22 0.04
C GLN A 316 4.72 -2.69 -0.49
N VAL A 317 4.66 -3.84 -1.17
CA VAL A 317 3.38 -4.46 -1.54
C VAL A 317 2.91 -5.34 -0.39
N LEU A 318 1.67 -5.15 0.06
CA LEU A 318 1.07 -5.97 1.11
C LEU A 318 0.59 -7.30 0.53
N GLU A 319 -0.34 -7.25 -0.42
CA GLU A 319 -0.99 -8.43 -0.97
C GLU A 319 -1.65 -8.19 -2.33
N TYR A 320 -1.90 -9.29 -3.04
CA TYR A 320 -2.68 -9.36 -4.27
C TYR A 320 -4.03 -10.00 -3.97
N ILE A 321 -5.11 -9.25 -4.18
CA ILE A 321 -6.48 -9.75 -4.05
C ILE A 321 -7.01 -10.07 -5.44
N LEU A 322 -7.26 -11.34 -5.69
CA LEU A 322 -7.80 -11.82 -6.94
C LEU A 322 -9.31 -11.61 -6.91
N GLU A 323 -9.83 -10.93 -7.93
CA GLU A 323 -11.26 -10.65 -8.04
C GLU A 323 -11.84 -11.22 -9.33
N ARG A 324 -13.09 -11.66 -9.25
CA ARG A 324 -13.86 -12.23 -10.37
C ARG A 324 -15.17 -11.48 -10.57
N SER A 325 -15.58 -11.32 -11.81
CA SER A 325 -16.90 -10.80 -12.19
C SER A 325 -17.58 -11.69 -13.24
N GLU A 326 -18.91 -11.77 -13.17
CA GLU A 326 -19.74 -12.40 -14.21
C GLU A 326 -20.19 -11.39 -15.27
N SER A 327 -20.29 -10.10 -14.91
CA SER A 327 -20.79 -9.02 -15.78
C SER A 327 -19.71 -8.06 -16.27
N GLY A 328 -18.50 -8.14 -15.69
CA GLY A 328 -17.40 -7.22 -15.96
C GLY A 328 -17.44 -5.92 -15.18
N ASN A 329 -18.53 -5.66 -14.43
CA ASN A 329 -18.71 -4.42 -13.65
C ASN A 329 -18.62 -4.65 -12.13
N ALA A 330 -19.19 -5.74 -11.63
CA ALA A 330 -19.18 -6.07 -10.21
C ALA A 330 -18.16 -7.17 -9.94
N PHE A 331 -17.03 -6.81 -9.33
CA PHE A 331 -15.95 -7.73 -8.98
C PHE A 331 -16.06 -8.14 -7.52
N ALA A 332 -15.97 -9.44 -7.26
CA ALA A 332 -15.94 -10.01 -5.91
C ALA A 332 -14.59 -10.70 -5.67
N PRO A 333 -14.00 -10.57 -4.46
CA PRO A 333 -12.75 -11.24 -4.12
C PRO A 333 -12.95 -12.75 -4.08
N ILE A 334 -11.98 -13.49 -4.64
CA ILE A 334 -11.96 -14.97 -4.64
C ILE A 334 -10.75 -15.54 -3.90
N ALA A 335 -9.67 -14.76 -3.75
CA ALA A 335 -8.49 -15.12 -2.97
C ALA A 335 -7.64 -13.89 -2.66
N ALA A 336 -6.78 -14.01 -1.64
CA ALA A 336 -5.74 -13.04 -1.31
C ALA A 336 -4.40 -13.77 -1.19
N VAL A 337 -3.36 -13.21 -1.80
CA VAL A 337 -2.00 -13.78 -1.81
C VAL A 337 -1.02 -12.72 -1.34
N PRO A 338 -0.34 -12.91 -0.20
CA PRO A 338 0.68 -11.98 0.27
C PRO A 338 1.79 -11.80 -0.74
N ALA A 339 2.27 -10.56 -0.91
CA ALA A 339 3.38 -10.28 -1.81
C ALA A 339 4.72 -10.76 -1.22
N LYS A 340 5.62 -11.21 -2.09
CA LYS A 340 6.95 -11.70 -1.73
C LYS A 340 7.93 -10.56 -1.44
N ASN A 341 7.65 -9.33 -1.91
CA ASN A 341 8.51 -8.16 -1.81
C ASN A 341 9.92 -8.45 -2.36
N SER A 342 9.96 -8.97 -3.58
CA SER A 342 11.17 -9.42 -4.30
C SER A 342 11.44 -8.57 -5.55
N PRO A 343 12.71 -8.43 -6.00
CA PRO A 343 13.05 -7.78 -7.26
C PRO A 343 12.34 -8.37 -8.49
N SER A 344 12.01 -9.66 -8.43
CA SER A 344 11.10 -10.33 -9.36
C SER A 344 10.36 -11.44 -8.63
N ALA A 345 9.07 -11.57 -8.92
CA ALA A 345 8.25 -12.63 -8.39
C ALA A 345 7.25 -13.13 -9.44
N ALA A 346 6.94 -14.43 -9.33
CA ALA A 346 5.89 -15.09 -10.09
C ALA A 346 4.92 -15.76 -9.13
N TYR A 347 3.65 -15.77 -9.52
CA TYR A 347 2.55 -16.31 -8.74
C TYR A 347 1.56 -17.02 -9.63
N ASP A 348 0.83 -17.95 -9.03
CA ASP A 348 -0.28 -18.62 -9.67
C ASP A 348 -1.42 -18.89 -8.68
N TYR A 349 -2.63 -18.93 -9.23
CA TYR A 349 -3.83 -19.30 -8.51
C TYR A 349 -4.80 -20.03 -9.45
N THR A 350 -5.51 -21.02 -8.94
CA THR A 350 -6.52 -21.76 -9.73
C THR A 350 -7.92 -21.48 -9.19
N ASP A 351 -8.75 -20.83 -10.00
CA ASP A 351 -10.18 -20.70 -9.73
C ASP A 351 -10.92 -21.98 -10.20
N PRO A 352 -11.58 -22.74 -9.31
CA PRO A 352 -12.28 -23.99 -9.64
C PRO A 352 -13.61 -23.77 -10.39
N TRP A 353 -13.71 -22.73 -11.22
CA TRP A 353 -14.89 -22.50 -12.05
C TRP A 353 -15.03 -23.59 -13.11
N VAL A 354 -16.10 -24.38 -12.99
CA VAL A 354 -16.38 -25.60 -13.78
C VAL A 354 -17.54 -25.46 -14.77
N ALA A 355 -18.09 -24.25 -14.97
CA ALA A 355 -19.24 -24.09 -15.85
C ALA A 355 -18.92 -24.59 -17.28
N SER A 356 -19.91 -25.16 -17.95
CA SER A 356 -19.75 -25.72 -19.31
C SER A 356 -19.63 -24.64 -20.39
N GLN A 357 -20.13 -23.43 -20.12
CA GLN A 357 -20.09 -22.28 -21.01
C GLN A 357 -20.19 -20.97 -20.20
N GLY A 358 -19.79 -19.86 -20.82
CA GLY A 358 -19.99 -18.52 -20.27
C GLY A 358 -18.71 -17.68 -20.26
N ILE A 359 -18.85 -16.44 -19.78
CA ILE A 359 -17.76 -15.47 -19.71
C ILE A 359 -17.45 -15.19 -18.24
N ARG A 360 -16.15 -15.06 -17.92
CA ARG A 360 -15.66 -14.59 -16.63
C ARG A 360 -14.60 -13.53 -16.83
N TYR A 361 -14.62 -12.53 -15.96
CA TYR A 361 -13.65 -11.44 -15.94
C TYR A 361 -12.84 -11.53 -14.66
N TYR A 362 -11.53 -11.35 -14.76
CA TYR A 362 -10.60 -11.41 -13.64
C TYR A 362 -9.76 -10.15 -13.60
N ARG A 363 -9.43 -9.68 -12.40
CA ARG A 363 -8.43 -8.63 -12.18
C ARG A 363 -7.71 -8.88 -10.86
N LEU A 364 -6.56 -8.26 -10.71
CA LEU A 364 -5.87 -8.13 -9.43
C LEU A 364 -6.20 -6.77 -8.83
N ARG A 365 -6.52 -6.77 -7.54
CA ARG A 365 -6.48 -5.60 -6.67
C ARG A 365 -5.17 -5.67 -5.88
N MET A 366 -4.22 -4.82 -6.22
CA MET A 366 -2.89 -4.75 -5.63
C MET A 366 -2.96 -3.77 -4.47
N VAL A 367 -2.61 -4.22 -3.26
CA VAL A 367 -2.67 -3.41 -2.05
C VAL A 367 -1.26 -3.19 -1.54
N ASP A 368 -0.87 -1.94 -1.37
CA ASP A 368 0.42 -1.56 -0.79
C ASP A 368 0.36 -1.54 0.75
N MET A 369 1.53 -1.60 1.41
CA MET A 369 1.63 -1.58 2.87
C MET A 369 1.11 -0.28 3.51
N ASP A 370 1.06 0.81 2.73
CA ASP A 370 0.46 2.08 3.14
C ASP A 370 -1.06 2.17 2.87
N GLY A 371 -1.66 1.10 2.34
CA GLY A 371 -3.08 0.99 2.06
C GLY A 371 -3.52 1.54 0.69
N GLN A 372 -2.58 2.02 -0.14
CA GLN A 372 -2.90 2.38 -1.53
C GLN A 372 -3.32 1.16 -2.33
N VAL A 373 -4.21 1.38 -3.30
CA VAL A 373 -4.79 0.32 -4.13
C VAL A 373 -4.66 0.66 -5.60
N GLU A 374 -4.11 -0.29 -6.36
CA GLU A 374 -4.05 -0.24 -7.82
C GLU A 374 -4.70 -1.51 -8.40
N TYR A 375 -5.22 -1.42 -9.63
CA TYR A 375 -5.87 -2.55 -10.30
C TYR A 375 -5.13 -2.95 -11.57
N SER A 376 -5.04 -4.26 -11.82
CA SER A 376 -4.57 -4.75 -13.12
C SER A 376 -5.57 -4.44 -14.23
N PRO A 377 -5.13 -4.54 -15.50
CA PRO A 377 -6.06 -4.75 -16.61
C PRO A 377 -6.98 -5.95 -16.35
N VAL A 378 -8.21 -5.88 -16.82
CA VAL A 378 -9.16 -6.99 -16.75
C VAL A 378 -8.78 -8.07 -17.77
N ARG A 379 -8.83 -9.33 -17.36
CA ARG A 379 -8.66 -10.50 -18.23
C ARG A 379 -9.98 -11.25 -18.38
N THR A 380 -10.38 -11.43 -19.63
CA THR A 380 -11.62 -12.12 -19.99
C THR A 380 -11.31 -13.55 -20.36
N VAL A 381 -12.05 -14.48 -19.76
CA VAL A 381 -12.05 -15.88 -20.11
C VAL A 381 -13.42 -16.23 -20.68
N VAL A 382 -13.41 -16.69 -21.93
CA VAL A 382 -14.61 -17.19 -22.60
C VAL A 382 -14.52 -18.70 -22.67
N ARG A 383 -15.57 -19.36 -22.22
CA ARG A 383 -15.79 -20.78 -22.47
C ARG A 383 -16.94 -20.90 -23.45
N GLU A 384 -16.58 -21.15 -24.70
CA GLU A 384 -17.54 -21.42 -25.76
C GLU A 384 -18.21 -22.77 -25.54
N ALA A 385 -19.50 -22.85 -25.85
CA ALA A 385 -20.16 -24.14 -25.96
C ALA A 385 -19.53 -24.92 -27.12
N THR A 386 -18.92 -26.06 -26.83
CA THR A 386 -18.48 -26.99 -27.89
C THR A 386 -19.69 -27.54 -28.65
N LEU A 387 -19.56 -27.81 -29.95
CA LEU A 387 -20.61 -28.42 -30.78
C LEU A 387 -21.14 -29.74 -30.18
N GLU A 388 -20.27 -30.53 -29.54
CA GLU A 388 -20.62 -31.74 -28.77
C GLU A 388 -21.59 -31.49 -27.61
N ASN A 389 -21.67 -30.25 -27.09
CA ASN A 389 -22.62 -29.87 -26.05
C ASN A 389 -23.92 -29.26 -26.60
N ARG A 390 -23.95 -28.87 -27.88
CA ARG A 390 -25.11 -28.22 -28.51
C ARG A 390 -26.05 -29.17 -29.23
N ILE A 391 -25.61 -30.38 -29.58
CA ILE A 391 -26.43 -31.43 -30.19
C ILE A 391 -26.17 -32.75 -29.44
N ARG A 392 -27.22 -33.37 -28.91
CA ARG A 392 -27.15 -34.64 -28.19
C ARG A 392 -28.15 -35.63 -28.75
N LEU A 393 -27.74 -36.89 -28.86
CA LEU A 393 -28.62 -38.00 -29.24
C LEU A 393 -28.43 -39.12 -28.21
N PHE A 394 -29.51 -39.51 -27.55
CA PHE A 394 -29.51 -40.55 -26.53
C PHE A 394 -30.86 -41.27 -26.47
N PRO A 395 -30.93 -42.52 -25.96
CA PRO A 395 -29.80 -43.39 -25.68
C PRO A 395 -29.14 -43.90 -26.97
N ASN A 396 -27.84 -44.20 -26.90
CA ASN A 396 -27.11 -44.87 -27.97
C ASN A 396 -26.18 -45.93 -27.32
N PRO A 397 -26.42 -47.24 -27.51
CA PRO A 397 -27.42 -47.85 -28.40
C PRO A 397 -28.88 -47.65 -27.97
N ALA A 398 -29.77 -47.55 -28.94
CA ALA A 398 -31.21 -47.33 -28.81
C ALA A 398 -32.00 -48.64 -28.94
N GLU A 399 -33.07 -48.76 -28.15
CA GLU A 399 -34.03 -49.86 -28.26
C GLU A 399 -35.32 -49.35 -28.92
N LYS A 400 -36.25 -48.76 -28.18
CA LYS A 400 -37.56 -48.39 -28.75
C LYS A 400 -37.59 -47.00 -29.38
N GLU A 401 -36.74 -46.10 -28.91
CA GLU A 401 -36.76 -44.68 -29.28
C GLU A 401 -35.38 -44.03 -29.09
N ILE A 402 -35.21 -42.85 -29.69
CA ILE A 402 -34.13 -41.91 -29.40
C ILE A 402 -34.69 -40.52 -29.14
N SER A 403 -34.03 -39.78 -28.27
CA SER A 403 -34.20 -38.34 -28.07
C SER A 403 -33.03 -37.61 -28.71
N ILE A 404 -33.32 -36.64 -29.55
CA ILE A 404 -32.35 -35.71 -30.11
C ILE A 404 -32.64 -34.29 -29.60
N SER A 405 -31.67 -33.63 -28.98
CA SER A 405 -31.81 -32.26 -28.48
C SER A 405 -30.75 -31.36 -29.11
N TRP A 406 -31.16 -30.23 -29.68
CA TRP A 406 -30.22 -29.26 -30.24
C TRP A 406 -30.61 -27.82 -29.94
N ASP A 407 -29.62 -26.99 -29.63
CA ASP A 407 -29.78 -25.56 -29.35
C ASP A 407 -29.25 -24.70 -30.51
N ILE A 408 -29.68 -25.05 -31.72
CA ILE A 408 -29.25 -24.43 -32.97
C ILE A 408 -30.50 -24.13 -33.83
N PRO A 409 -31.07 -22.92 -33.73
CA PRO A 409 -32.37 -22.58 -34.34
C PRO A 409 -32.45 -22.76 -35.86
N GLN A 410 -31.33 -22.62 -36.57
CA GLN A 410 -31.30 -22.74 -38.04
C GLN A 410 -31.50 -24.17 -38.54
N PHE A 411 -31.24 -25.19 -37.73
CA PHE A 411 -31.50 -26.58 -38.11
C PHE A 411 -32.99 -26.89 -37.95
N THR A 412 -33.70 -26.88 -39.08
CA THR A 412 -35.15 -27.01 -39.13
C THR A 412 -35.62 -28.29 -39.80
N ARG A 413 -34.70 -29.18 -40.21
CA ARG A 413 -35.04 -30.48 -40.82
C ARG A 413 -34.19 -31.59 -40.25
N LEU A 414 -34.84 -32.70 -39.93
CA LEU A 414 -34.21 -33.92 -39.40
C LEU A 414 -34.49 -35.08 -40.35
N GLN A 415 -33.42 -35.75 -40.76
CA GLN A 415 -33.49 -36.96 -41.59
C GLN A 415 -32.75 -38.11 -40.91
N VAL A 416 -33.27 -39.34 -41.02
CA VAL A 416 -32.57 -40.54 -40.54
C VAL A 416 -32.33 -41.47 -41.72
N PHE A 417 -31.09 -41.92 -41.88
CA PHE A 417 -30.68 -42.84 -42.93
C PHE A 417 -30.06 -44.11 -42.36
N SER A 418 -30.28 -45.24 -43.05
CA SER A 418 -29.49 -46.45 -42.80
C SER A 418 -28.06 -46.30 -43.36
N VAL A 419 -27.16 -47.23 -43.01
CA VAL A 419 -25.80 -47.28 -43.60
C VAL A 419 -25.77 -47.43 -45.12
N LEU A 420 -26.87 -47.89 -45.73
CA LEU A 420 -27.02 -48.01 -47.18
C LEU A 420 -27.59 -46.75 -47.83
N GLY A 421 -27.81 -45.67 -47.06
CA GLY A 421 -28.38 -44.41 -47.54
C GLY A 421 -29.89 -44.44 -47.77
N GLN A 422 -30.59 -45.48 -47.29
CA GLN A 422 -32.04 -45.53 -47.40
C GLN A 422 -32.68 -44.58 -46.37
N PRO A 423 -33.62 -43.69 -46.78
CA PRO A 423 -34.30 -42.80 -45.87
C PRO A 423 -35.28 -43.59 -44.98
N VAL A 424 -35.23 -43.31 -43.68
CA VAL A 424 -36.03 -43.96 -42.63
C VAL A 424 -37.00 -42.98 -41.99
N LEU A 425 -36.57 -41.72 -41.85
CA LEU A 425 -37.36 -40.61 -41.34
C LEU A 425 -36.97 -39.34 -42.10
N ASP A 426 -37.94 -38.48 -42.36
CA ASP A 426 -37.73 -37.13 -42.87
C ASP A 426 -38.84 -36.23 -42.32
N MET A 427 -38.48 -35.24 -41.50
CA MET A 427 -39.44 -34.34 -40.89
C MET A 427 -38.86 -32.95 -40.65
N ASP A 428 -39.73 -31.96 -40.67
CA ASP A 428 -39.43 -30.62 -40.20
C ASP A 428 -39.41 -30.60 -38.66
N VAL A 429 -38.47 -29.85 -38.10
CA VAL A 429 -38.24 -29.73 -36.67
C VAL A 429 -37.98 -28.27 -36.29
N THR A 430 -38.13 -27.92 -35.01
CA THR A 430 -37.84 -26.58 -34.49
C THR A 430 -36.63 -26.64 -33.56
N GLY A 431 -35.60 -25.85 -33.84
CA GLY A 431 -34.42 -25.79 -32.97
C GLY A 431 -34.70 -25.21 -31.59
N GLY A 432 -33.92 -25.63 -30.60
CA GLY A 432 -34.12 -25.30 -29.18
C GLY A 432 -35.04 -26.27 -28.43
N LEU A 433 -35.55 -27.31 -29.09
CA LEU A 433 -36.41 -28.34 -28.49
C LEU A 433 -35.73 -29.73 -28.49
N THR A 434 -36.26 -30.62 -27.65
CA THR A 434 -35.92 -32.06 -27.69
C THR A 434 -36.99 -32.77 -28.52
N GLN A 435 -36.56 -33.54 -29.51
CA GLN A 435 -37.42 -34.36 -30.35
C GLN A 435 -37.27 -35.83 -30.00
N GLU A 436 -38.38 -36.50 -29.71
CA GLU A 436 -38.44 -37.95 -29.53
C GLU A 436 -38.80 -38.62 -30.85
N ILE A 437 -38.13 -39.74 -31.14
CA ILE A 437 -38.26 -40.49 -32.39
C ILE A 437 -38.48 -41.95 -32.04
N SER A 438 -39.67 -42.47 -32.38
CA SER A 438 -39.97 -43.89 -32.27
C SER A 438 -39.20 -44.68 -33.33
N LEU A 439 -38.55 -45.77 -32.91
CA LEU A 439 -37.84 -46.72 -33.78
C LEU A 439 -38.66 -47.98 -34.05
N THR A 440 -39.99 -47.91 -33.87
CA THR A 440 -40.90 -49.03 -34.10
C THR A 440 -40.93 -49.37 -35.60
N GLY A 441 -40.66 -50.64 -35.94
CA GLY A 441 -40.61 -51.09 -37.34
C GLY A 441 -39.25 -50.86 -38.04
N ILE A 442 -38.28 -50.23 -37.36
CA ILE A 442 -36.91 -50.08 -37.85
C ILE A 442 -36.08 -51.28 -37.41
N GLN A 443 -35.37 -51.91 -38.35
CA GLN A 443 -34.53 -53.09 -38.08
C GLN A 443 -33.29 -52.75 -37.23
N PRO A 444 -32.74 -53.71 -36.46
CA PRO A 444 -31.45 -53.57 -35.82
C PRO A 444 -30.34 -53.18 -36.82
N GLY A 445 -29.52 -52.19 -36.46
CA GLY A 445 -28.49 -51.67 -37.36
C GLY A 445 -27.88 -50.34 -36.93
N VAL A 446 -26.97 -49.82 -37.76
CA VAL A 446 -26.36 -48.50 -37.58
C VAL A 446 -27.12 -47.49 -38.43
N TYR A 447 -27.38 -46.32 -37.86
CA TYR A 447 -28.14 -45.25 -38.48
C TYR A 447 -27.44 -43.90 -38.28
N TYR A 448 -27.75 -42.97 -39.19
CA TYR A 448 -27.26 -41.59 -39.16
C TYR A 448 -28.44 -40.64 -39.12
N ALA A 449 -28.54 -39.85 -38.05
CA ALA A 449 -29.44 -38.72 -37.96
C ALA A 449 -28.74 -37.47 -38.49
N ILE A 450 -29.36 -36.77 -39.43
CA ILE A 450 -28.84 -35.59 -40.09
C ILE A 450 -29.76 -34.42 -39.77
N LEU A 451 -29.24 -33.41 -39.09
CA LEU A 451 -29.89 -32.11 -38.93
C LEU A 451 -29.39 -31.18 -40.03
N SER A 452 -30.29 -30.44 -40.68
CA SER A 452 -29.93 -29.53 -41.77
C SER A 452 -30.70 -28.21 -41.75
N ASP A 453 -30.09 -27.16 -42.30
CA ASP A 453 -30.70 -25.84 -42.48
C ASP A 453 -31.01 -25.54 -43.96
N ALA A 454 -31.72 -24.44 -44.21
CA ALA A 454 -32.08 -24.00 -45.56
C ALA A 454 -30.87 -23.54 -46.41
N SER A 455 -29.73 -23.25 -45.79
CA SER A 455 -28.49 -22.88 -46.49
C SER A 455 -27.70 -24.11 -46.99
N GLY A 456 -28.06 -25.30 -46.51
CA GLY A 456 -27.42 -26.57 -46.84
C GLY A 456 -26.38 -27.04 -45.82
N ALA A 457 -26.21 -26.34 -44.68
CA ALA A 457 -25.37 -26.82 -43.60
C ALA A 457 -25.98 -28.07 -42.96
N ARG A 458 -25.13 -29.02 -42.53
CA ARG A 458 -25.57 -30.32 -42.00
C ARG A 458 -24.72 -30.76 -40.81
N GLU A 459 -25.37 -31.36 -39.83
CA GLU A 459 -24.74 -32.06 -38.69
C GLU A 459 -25.18 -33.51 -38.67
N ILE A 460 -24.24 -34.42 -38.43
CA ILE A 460 -24.46 -35.87 -38.56
C ILE A 460 -24.17 -36.56 -37.24
N LEU A 461 -25.16 -37.27 -36.71
CA LEU A 461 -25.06 -38.05 -35.48
C LEU A 461 -25.25 -39.52 -35.82
N ARG A 462 -24.31 -40.36 -35.37
CA ARG A 462 -24.41 -41.82 -35.53
C ARG A 462 -25.07 -42.44 -34.31
N PHE A 463 -26.03 -43.33 -34.52
CA PHE A 463 -26.59 -44.17 -33.46
C PHE A 463 -26.74 -45.63 -33.87
N VAL A 464 -26.84 -46.51 -32.88
CA VAL A 464 -27.01 -47.96 -33.05
C VAL A 464 -28.39 -48.36 -32.55
N ARG A 465 -29.22 -48.95 -33.42
CA ARG A 465 -30.49 -49.60 -33.03
C ARG A 465 -30.20 -51.07 -32.74
N LYS A 466 -30.52 -51.51 -31.51
CA LYS A 466 -30.38 -52.91 -31.09
C LYS A 466 -31.41 -53.83 -31.69
#